data_AF-A0A5M3N1F1-F1
#
_entry.id   AF-A0A5M3N1F1-F1
#
_cell.length_a   1.000
_cell.length_b   1.000
_cell.length_c   1.000
_cell.angle_alpha   90.00
_cell.angle_beta   90.00
_cell.angle_gamma   90.00
#
_symmetry.space_group_name_H-M   'P 1'
#
loop_
_entity.id
_entity.type
_entity.pdbx_description
1 polymer ?
#
loop_
_entity_poly.entity_id
_entity_poly.type
_entity_poly.pdbx_seq_one_letter_code
_entity_poly.pdbx_strand_id
1 'polypeptide(L)'
;MSSSHNIIFDNIDDGAGDHPLTPMLDRIILSLADHFKVKHSTLPHDLWREQSLFYETDSRPPVLSEATLEIVLPDARAGASHPTHFAIDVLTKEVSETFTDGDDFAAPGGAQKALDDVKKWLDAKIQSDWEEFCERDRRGQEEQEKRMQDFIVKLVNLGYMDPAEKRPQASLNCPLCALQLVDCVSCSIIACTSRTCKAAKIDEIEVCGAHRDVFCCKSCLETNDPTISHLAQCPNCVAWFSSNELSWCIGRPHPTLKNRRLHPPKALACGECRPLIRRARGLNKCSAFKCWSSRGFGSSSNSFEHVIALSSAICADCSEGGVSCHGCDNSWHCPSCAPATSDLLACPRCGSFSCRSPECIGVTECVRCRTSTLCGDCVEEDGERCGAAVIAYLCERCGLPTCTGCFDAKRSKCRGCRKTVCATCIEKCPGEGCRLWWCDACFRRRGAYRSCKTCGYVRPKTPELQDSDSDMTGSSESG
;
A
#
# COMPACT_ATOMS: atom_id res chain seq x y z
N MET A 1 -16.93 21.68 17.67
CA MET A 1 -16.52 20.40 17.06
C MET A 1 -17.71 19.49 17.29
N SER A 2 -18.40 19.10 16.21
CA SER A 2 -19.45 18.09 16.29
C SER A 2 -18.79 16.71 16.44
N SER A 3 -19.48 15.82 17.15
CA SER A 3 -19.07 14.42 17.32
C SER A 3 -20.18 13.50 16.84
N SER A 4 -19.89 12.72 15.81
CA SER A 4 -20.81 11.75 15.21
C SER A 4 -20.61 10.36 15.82
N HIS A 5 -21.70 9.68 16.16
CA HIS A 5 -21.71 8.38 16.81
C HIS A 5 -22.62 7.42 16.03
N ASN A 6 -22.29 6.13 16.03
CA ASN A 6 -23.10 5.10 15.39
C ASN A 6 -23.25 3.90 16.34
N ILE A 7 -24.48 3.48 16.60
CA ILE A 7 -24.82 2.27 17.33
C ILE A 7 -25.36 1.26 16.34
N ILE A 8 -24.64 0.16 16.15
CA ILE A 8 -25.08 -0.97 15.30
C ILE A 8 -25.73 -2.01 16.21
N PHE A 9 -26.96 -2.38 15.90
CA PHE A 9 -27.71 -3.39 16.65
C PHE A 9 -27.41 -4.79 16.08
N ASP A 10 -26.20 -5.28 16.33
CA ASP A 10 -25.82 -6.64 15.93
C ASP A 10 -26.35 -7.67 16.93
N ASN A 11 -26.86 -8.79 16.40
CA ASN A 11 -27.36 -9.90 17.21
C ASN A 11 -26.18 -10.59 17.88
N ILE A 12 -26.02 -10.39 19.19
CA ILE A 12 -24.93 -10.98 19.96
C ILE A 12 -25.26 -12.45 20.22
N ASP A 13 -24.94 -13.32 19.25
CA ASP A 13 -24.91 -14.78 19.44
C ASP A 13 -23.92 -15.20 20.56
N ASP A 14 -23.12 -14.26 21.09
CA ASP A 14 -22.11 -14.47 22.13
C ASP A 14 -22.62 -14.31 23.59
N GLY A 15 -23.93 -14.23 23.81
CA GLY A 15 -24.50 -14.24 25.17
C GLY A 15 -24.32 -12.95 25.96
N ALA A 16 -23.98 -11.82 25.32
CA ALA A 16 -24.20 -10.52 25.91
C ALA A 16 -25.70 -10.19 25.80
N GLY A 17 -26.32 -9.76 26.90
CA GLY A 17 -27.76 -9.52 26.95
C GLY A 17 -28.26 -8.50 25.93
N ASP A 18 -29.56 -8.58 25.62
CA ASP A 18 -30.24 -7.70 24.67
C ASP A 18 -29.94 -6.21 24.91
N HIS A 19 -29.68 -5.46 23.84
CA HIS A 19 -29.46 -4.02 23.92
C HIS A 19 -30.70 -3.33 24.52
N PRO A 20 -30.56 -2.31 25.41
CA PRO A 20 -31.71 -1.68 26.07
C PRO A 20 -32.73 -1.04 25.13
N LEU A 21 -32.32 -0.69 23.89
CA LEU A 21 -33.19 -0.15 22.86
C LEU A 21 -33.99 -1.21 22.08
N THR A 22 -33.62 -2.50 22.14
CA THR A 22 -34.27 -3.56 21.34
C THR A 22 -35.80 -3.52 21.47
N PRO A 23 -36.41 -3.51 22.67
CA PRO A 23 -37.87 -3.47 22.79
C PRO A 23 -38.55 -2.24 22.16
N MET A 24 -37.82 -1.13 21.99
CA MET A 24 -38.31 0.08 21.31
C MET A 24 -38.23 -0.10 19.80
N LEU A 25 -37.11 -0.62 19.29
CA LEU A 25 -36.91 -0.93 17.87
C LEU A 25 -37.98 -1.88 17.37
N ASP A 26 -38.32 -2.92 18.13
CA ASP A 26 -39.36 -3.89 17.79
C ASP A 26 -40.70 -3.21 17.55
N ARG A 27 -41.05 -2.25 18.41
CA ARG A 27 -42.31 -1.50 18.29
C ARG A 27 -42.31 -0.59 17.07
N ILE A 28 -41.18 0.03 16.75
CA ILE A 28 -41.03 0.87 15.55
C ILE A 28 -41.15 0.00 14.30
N ILE A 29 -40.41 -1.10 14.23
CA ILE A 29 -40.43 -2.08 13.13
C ILE A 29 -41.84 -2.63 12.91
N LEU A 30 -42.51 -3.10 13.96
CA LEU A 30 -43.87 -3.63 13.86
C LEU A 30 -44.87 -2.57 13.39
N SER A 31 -44.74 -1.34 13.89
CA SER A 31 -45.62 -0.23 13.49
C SER A 31 -45.42 0.19 12.04
N LEU A 32 -44.19 0.16 11.54
CA LEU A 32 -43.89 0.41 10.12
C LEU A 32 -44.38 -0.74 9.24
N ALA A 33 -44.14 -1.99 9.65
CA ALA A 33 -44.64 -3.18 8.96
C ALA A 33 -46.17 -3.14 8.82
N ASP A 34 -46.88 -2.78 9.90
CA ASP A 34 -48.34 -2.57 9.89
C ASP A 34 -48.76 -1.48 8.90
N HIS A 35 -48.08 -0.34 8.92
CA HIS A 35 -48.37 0.80 8.05
C HIS A 35 -48.24 0.42 6.56
N PHE A 36 -47.19 -0.33 6.21
CA PHE A 36 -46.93 -0.81 4.85
C PHE A 36 -47.60 -2.15 4.51
N LYS A 37 -48.41 -2.69 5.42
CA LYS A 37 -49.12 -3.98 5.27
C LYS A 37 -48.19 -5.17 4.97
N VAL A 38 -46.98 -5.14 5.53
CA VAL A 38 -46.03 -6.25 5.49
C VAL A 38 -46.54 -7.37 6.41
N LYS A 39 -46.64 -8.60 5.92
CA LYS A 39 -47.15 -9.73 6.73
C LYS A 39 -46.14 -10.08 7.83
N HIS A 40 -46.51 -9.90 9.11
CA HIS A 40 -45.61 -10.18 10.24
C HIS A 40 -45.02 -11.60 10.27
N SER A 41 -45.76 -12.60 9.79
CA SER A 41 -45.30 -13.99 9.73
C SER A 41 -44.11 -14.22 8.79
N THR A 42 -43.71 -13.20 8.02
CA THR A 42 -42.63 -13.23 7.04
C THR A 42 -41.42 -12.38 7.41
N LEU A 43 -41.35 -11.86 8.64
CA LEU A 43 -40.17 -11.16 9.14
C LEU A 43 -39.23 -12.19 9.79
N PRO A 44 -38.22 -12.74 9.09
CA PRO A 44 -37.17 -13.52 9.74
C PRO A 44 -36.49 -12.67 10.83
N HIS A 45 -36.15 -13.31 11.96
CA HIS A 45 -35.33 -12.74 13.02
C HIS A 45 -34.00 -12.16 12.49
N ASP A 46 -33.56 -12.59 11.31
CA ASP A 46 -32.32 -12.15 10.68
C ASP A 46 -32.39 -10.74 10.06
N LEU A 47 -33.59 -10.20 9.79
CA LEU A 47 -33.75 -8.81 9.32
C LEU A 47 -33.48 -7.77 10.41
N TRP A 48 -33.27 -8.23 11.65
CA TRP A 48 -33.02 -7.37 12.80
C TRP A 48 -31.54 -7.00 12.92
N ARG A 49 -30.69 -7.58 12.06
CA ARG A 49 -29.21 -7.55 12.15
C ARG A 49 -28.55 -6.34 11.48
N GLU A 50 -29.31 -5.47 10.82
CA GLU A 50 -28.75 -4.34 10.05
C GLU A 50 -29.28 -2.99 10.49
N GLN A 51 -29.89 -2.92 11.69
CA GLN A 51 -30.40 -1.64 12.19
C GLN A 51 -29.26 -0.84 12.79
N SER A 52 -29.23 0.45 12.51
CA SER A 52 -28.25 1.38 13.08
C SER A 52 -28.90 2.68 13.52
N LEU A 53 -28.42 3.20 14.65
CA LEU A 53 -28.78 4.51 15.16
C LEU A 53 -27.56 5.43 15.09
N PHE A 54 -27.60 6.34 14.12
CA PHE A 54 -26.65 7.42 13.98
C PHE A 54 -27.12 8.62 14.79
N TYR A 55 -26.20 9.30 15.49
CA TYR A 55 -26.53 10.56 16.14
C TYR A 55 -25.34 11.49 16.24
N GLU A 56 -25.62 12.79 16.15
CA GLU A 56 -24.64 13.85 16.32
C GLU A 56 -24.91 14.65 17.59
N THR A 57 -23.82 15.08 18.22
CA THR A 57 -23.89 16.02 19.34
C THR A 57 -23.14 17.29 19.00
N ASP A 58 -23.77 18.41 19.34
CA ASP A 58 -23.19 19.74 19.20
C ASP A 58 -22.83 20.33 20.56
N SER A 59 -21.80 21.16 20.56
CA SER A 59 -21.37 22.04 21.67
C SER A 59 -20.80 21.33 22.92
N ARG A 60 -20.51 22.12 23.97
CA ARG A 60 -20.07 21.68 25.30
C ARG A 60 -20.88 22.46 26.35
N PRO A 61 -21.82 21.83 27.10
CA PRO A 61 -22.12 20.39 27.12
C PRO A 61 -22.75 19.87 25.81
N PRO A 62 -22.58 18.58 25.48
CA PRO A 62 -23.13 18.01 24.26
C PRO A 62 -24.66 17.98 24.31
N VAL A 63 -25.28 18.49 23.25
CA VAL A 63 -26.73 18.41 23.03
C VAL A 63 -26.96 17.63 21.75
N LEU A 64 -27.97 16.75 21.76
CA LEU A 64 -28.38 15.99 20.59
C LEU A 64 -28.86 16.94 19.49
N SER A 65 -28.13 16.98 18.36
CA SER A 65 -28.43 17.86 17.22
C SER A 65 -29.08 17.11 16.06
N GLU A 66 -28.70 15.85 15.86
CA GLU A 66 -29.24 14.96 14.83
C GLU A 66 -29.33 13.53 15.40
N ALA A 67 -30.37 12.80 15.03
CA ALA A 67 -30.48 11.37 15.32
C ALA A 67 -31.28 10.68 14.23
N THR A 68 -30.64 9.75 13.52
CA THR A 68 -31.24 9.00 12.41
C THR A 68 -31.19 7.52 12.73
N LEU A 69 -32.37 6.91 12.80
CA LEU A 69 -32.54 5.47 12.95
C LEU A 69 -32.78 4.87 11.57
N GLU A 70 -31.85 4.03 11.12
CA GLU A 70 -31.97 3.29 9.87
C GLU A 70 -32.65 1.94 10.14
N ILE A 71 -33.75 1.69 9.44
CA ILE A 71 -34.55 0.47 9.52
C ILE A 71 -34.65 -0.21 8.16
N VAL A 72 -34.23 -1.47 8.08
CA VAL A 72 -34.41 -2.32 6.89
C VAL A 72 -35.61 -3.24 7.07
N LEU A 73 -36.59 -3.15 6.16
CA LEU A 73 -37.76 -4.04 6.11
C LEU A 73 -37.84 -4.77 4.75
N PRO A 74 -38.37 -6.00 4.68
CA PRO A 74 -38.61 -6.66 3.42
C PRO A 74 -39.75 -5.97 2.69
N ASP A 75 -39.59 -5.72 1.39
CA ASP A 75 -40.61 -5.06 0.59
C ASP A 75 -41.83 -5.99 0.41
N ALA A 76 -43.01 -5.50 0.81
CA ALA A 76 -44.28 -6.22 0.64
C ALA A 76 -44.96 -5.94 -0.70
N ARG A 77 -44.42 -5.03 -1.53
CA ARG A 77 -44.93 -4.72 -2.86
C ARG A 77 -44.65 -5.91 -3.78
N ALA A 78 -45.70 -6.40 -4.46
CA ALA A 78 -45.64 -7.59 -5.30
C ALA A 78 -44.59 -7.42 -6.42
N GLY A 79 -43.47 -8.15 -6.32
CA GLY A 79 -42.44 -8.21 -7.36
C GLY A 79 -41.11 -7.52 -7.01
N ALA A 80 -40.98 -6.87 -5.85
CA ALA A 80 -39.70 -6.32 -5.41
C ALA A 80 -38.78 -7.42 -4.85
N SER A 81 -37.54 -7.49 -5.35
CA SER A 81 -36.52 -8.44 -4.88
C SER A 81 -35.60 -7.88 -3.79
N HIS A 82 -35.77 -6.60 -3.43
CA HIS A 82 -34.87 -5.88 -2.54
C HIS A 82 -35.60 -5.41 -1.27
N PRO A 83 -34.93 -5.39 -0.12
CA PRO A 83 -35.49 -4.78 1.08
C PRO A 83 -35.64 -3.27 0.91
N THR A 84 -36.63 -2.71 1.59
CA THR A 84 -36.85 -1.27 1.71
C THR A 84 -36.07 -0.73 2.90
N HIS A 85 -35.31 0.34 2.69
CA HIS A 85 -34.59 1.04 3.75
C HIS A 85 -35.37 2.30 4.14
N PHE A 86 -35.57 2.46 5.44
CA PHE A 86 -36.19 3.62 6.05
C PHE A 86 -35.15 4.36 6.88
N ALA A 87 -35.01 5.66 6.66
CA ALA A 87 -34.27 6.53 7.57
C ALA A 87 -35.29 7.35 8.36
N ILE A 88 -35.25 7.21 9.69
CA ILE A 88 -36.19 7.85 10.61
C ILE A 88 -35.44 8.90 11.41
N ASP A 89 -35.81 10.16 11.24
CA ASP A 89 -35.33 11.22 12.12
C ASP A 89 -36.03 11.06 13.48
N VAL A 90 -35.25 10.76 14.52
CA VAL A 90 -35.76 10.50 15.87
C VAL A 90 -36.26 11.79 16.53
N LEU A 91 -35.77 12.96 16.12
CA LEU A 91 -36.15 14.27 16.67
C LEU A 91 -37.44 14.79 16.04
N THR A 92 -37.55 14.77 14.71
CA THR A 92 -38.75 15.24 13.98
C THR A 92 -39.81 14.16 13.88
N LYS A 93 -39.42 12.88 14.05
CA LYS A 93 -40.25 11.68 13.83
C LYS A 93 -40.73 11.54 12.39
N GLU A 94 -39.97 12.09 11.46
CA GLU A 94 -40.19 11.94 10.02
C GLU A 94 -39.48 10.68 9.51
N VAL A 95 -40.13 9.98 8.59
CA VAL A 95 -39.65 8.74 7.97
C VAL A 95 -39.46 9.00 6.49
N SER A 96 -38.26 8.73 6.00
CA SER A 96 -37.88 8.80 4.60
C SER A 96 -37.58 7.39 4.07
N GLU A 97 -38.00 7.07 2.85
CA GLU A 97 -37.68 5.80 2.17
C GLU A 97 -36.45 6.03 1.27
N THR A 98 -35.29 5.45 1.61
CA THR A 98 -33.98 5.84 1.04
C THR A 98 -33.84 5.62 -0.48
N PHE A 99 -34.69 4.79 -1.08
CA PHE A 99 -34.59 4.37 -2.48
C PHE A 99 -35.79 4.75 -3.36
N THR A 100 -36.76 5.45 -2.80
CA THR A 100 -37.85 6.04 -3.58
C THR A 100 -37.78 7.54 -3.42
N ASP A 101 -38.05 8.31 -4.48
CA ASP A 101 -38.28 9.76 -4.39
C ASP A 101 -39.62 10.05 -3.66
N GLY A 102 -39.96 9.25 -2.65
CA GLY A 102 -41.19 9.37 -1.87
C GLY A 102 -41.11 10.59 -0.97
N ASP A 103 -42.25 11.25 -0.80
CA ASP A 103 -42.39 12.31 0.18
C ASP A 103 -42.18 11.76 1.60
N ASP A 104 -41.45 12.50 2.43
CA ASP A 104 -41.30 12.21 3.85
C ASP A 104 -42.67 12.15 4.53
N PHE A 105 -42.84 11.22 5.46
CA PHE A 105 -44.09 11.07 6.20
C PHE A 105 -43.86 10.93 7.70
N ALA A 106 -44.85 11.34 8.49
CA ALA A 106 -44.78 11.21 9.93
C ALA A 106 -44.83 9.73 10.36
N ALA A 107 -43.99 9.35 11.32
CA ALA A 107 -43.95 8.00 11.85
C ALA A 107 -45.34 7.54 12.35
N PRO A 108 -45.74 6.27 12.11
CA PRO A 108 -47.02 5.75 12.57
C PRO A 108 -47.20 5.89 14.08
N GLY A 109 -48.45 6.06 14.56
CA GLY A 109 -48.73 6.35 15.96
C GLY A 109 -48.13 5.34 16.97
N GLY A 110 -48.03 4.06 16.60
CA GLY A 110 -47.35 3.05 17.41
C GLY A 110 -45.83 3.25 17.53
N ALA A 111 -45.19 3.80 16.50
CA ALA A 111 -43.76 4.10 16.47
C ALA A 111 -43.42 5.40 17.21
N GLN A 112 -44.30 6.41 17.20
CA GLN A 112 -44.00 7.73 17.79
C GLN A 112 -43.63 7.66 19.27
N LYS A 113 -44.35 6.83 20.06
CA LYS A 113 -44.04 6.64 21.48
C LYS A 113 -42.70 5.94 21.67
N ALA A 114 -42.38 4.95 20.83
CA ALA A 114 -41.11 4.25 20.89
C ALA A 114 -39.95 5.18 20.49
N LEU A 115 -40.15 6.07 19.52
CA LEU A 115 -39.18 7.11 19.14
C LEU A 115 -38.94 8.11 20.28
N ASP A 116 -39.98 8.50 21.03
CA ASP A 116 -39.81 9.31 22.26
C ASP A 116 -38.96 8.59 23.31
N ASP A 117 -39.17 7.29 23.49
CA ASP A 117 -38.40 6.47 24.42
C ASP A 117 -36.93 6.35 23.95
N VAL A 118 -36.69 6.17 22.64
CA VAL A 118 -35.34 6.17 22.04
C VAL A 118 -34.66 7.52 22.26
N LYS A 119 -35.33 8.63 21.96
CA LYS A 119 -34.81 9.99 22.19
C LYS A 119 -34.43 10.19 23.65
N LYS A 120 -35.33 9.85 24.57
CA LYS A 120 -35.10 9.98 26.02
C LYS A 120 -33.90 9.14 26.47
N TRP A 121 -33.75 7.94 25.92
CA TRP A 121 -32.59 7.10 26.19
C TRP A 121 -31.29 7.73 25.65
N LEU A 122 -31.30 8.28 24.42
CA LEU A 122 -30.16 9.00 23.84
C LEU A 122 -29.76 10.20 24.70
N ASP A 123 -30.71 11.03 25.11
CA ASP A 123 -30.45 12.20 25.96
C ASP A 123 -29.77 11.76 27.28
N ALA A 124 -30.26 10.69 27.91
CA ALA A 124 -29.67 10.14 29.13
C ALA A 124 -28.27 9.53 28.89
N LYS A 125 -28.07 8.83 27.78
CA LYS A 125 -26.78 8.26 27.40
C LYS A 125 -25.74 9.36 27.14
N ILE A 126 -26.09 10.38 26.37
CA ILE A 126 -25.20 11.52 26.06
C ILE A 126 -24.79 12.23 27.36
N GLN A 127 -25.74 12.46 28.26
CA GLN A 127 -25.45 13.06 29.57
C GLN A 127 -24.51 12.18 30.40
N SER A 128 -24.75 10.87 30.46
CA SER A 128 -23.91 9.91 31.19
C SER A 128 -22.48 9.86 30.61
N ASP A 129 -22.34 9.74 29.29
CA ASP A 129 -21.05 9.69 28.61
C ASP A 129 -20.28 11.02 28.81
N TRP A 130 -21.00 12.16 28.84
CA TRP A 130 -20.42 13.47 29.13
C TRP A 130 -19.93 13.61 30.58
N GLU A 131 -20.72 13.15 31.55
CA GLU A 131 -20.32 13.12 32.96
C GLU A 131 -19.09 12.24 33.18
N GLU A 132 -19.05 11.06 32.54
CA GLU A 132 -17.87 10.18 32.57
C GLU A 132 -16.64 10.85 31.93
N PHE A 133 -16.83 11.53 30.80
CA PHE A 133 -15.76 12.30 30.16
C PHE A 133 -15.24 13.41 31.07
N CYS A 134 -16.13 14.19 31.70
CA CYS A 134 -15.75 15.26 32.62
C CYS A 134 -15.00 14.73 33.84
N GLU A 135 -15.46 13.61 34.41
CA GLU A 135 -14.79 12.96 35.54
C GLU A 135 -13.41 12.41 35.15
N ARG A 136 -13.29 11.82 33.95
CA ARG A 136 -12.01 11.35 33.40
C ARG A 136 -11.05 12.50 33.15
N ASP A 137 -11.52 13.61 32.58
CA ASP A 137 -10.72 14.82 32.35
C ASP A 137 -10.25 15.44 33.67
N ARG A 138 -11.17 15.59 34.64
CA ARG A 138 -10.85 16.06 36.00
C ARG A 138 -9.77 15.20 36.65
N ARG A 139 -9.92 13.87 36.61
CA ARG A 139 -8.93 12.94 37.14
C ARG A 139 -7.58 13.04 36.42
N GLY A 140 -7.60 13.19 35.09
CA GLY A 140 -6.41 13.41 34.30
C GLY A 140 -5.68 14.70 34.68
N GLN A 141 -6.41 15.79 34.91
CA GLN A 141 -5.86 17.05 35.40
C GLN A 141 -5.26 16.93 36.81
N GLU A 142 -5.95 16.26 37.74
CA GLU A 142 -5.45 16.01 39.11
C GLU A 142 -4.18 15.15 39.11
N GLU A 143 -4.14 14.09 38.29
CA GLU A 143 -2.95 13.24 38.14
C GLU A 143 -1.78 14.00 37.50
N GLN A 144 -2.06 14.86 36.51
CA GLN A 144 -1.05 15.71 35.89
C GLN A 144 -0.50 16.74 36.87
N GLU A 145 -1.36 17.39 37.67
CA GLU A 145 -0.95 18.32 38.72
C GLU A 145 -0.09 17.60 39.77
N LYS A 146 -0.52 16.42 40.22
CA LYS A 146 0.26 15.60 41.16
C LYS A 146 1.65 15.28 40.60
N ARG A 147 1.75 14.83 39.36
CA ARG A 147 3.04 14.53 38.71
C ARG A 147 3.93 15.77 38.58
N MET A 148 3.34 16.93 38.27
CA MET A 148 4.06 18.21 38.25
C MET A 148 4.59 18.58 39.64
N GLN A 149 3.79 18.41 40.70
CA GLN A 149 4.23 18.66 42.08
C GLN A 149 5.38 17.72 42.47
N ASP A 150 5.30 16.44 42.12
CA ASP A 150 6.37 15.47 42.37
C ASP A 150 7.68 15.89 41.67
N PHE A 151 7.60 16.36 40.42
CA PHE A 151 8.74 16.90 39.68
C PHE A 151 9.34 18.16 40.32
N ILE A 152 8.49 19.08 40.80
CA ILE A 152 8.91 20.28 41.54
C ILE A 152 9.61 19.90 42.85
N VAL A 153 9.08 18.93 43.60
CA VAL A 153 9.69 18.45 44.84
C VAL A 153 11.08 17.86 44.56
N LYS A 154 11.25 17.09 43.48
CA LYS A 154 12.58 16.61 43.06
C LYS A 154 13.55 17.76 42.76
N LEU A 155 13.10 18.80 42.05
CA LEU A 155 13.92 19.98 41.74
C LEU A 155 14.40 20.71 43.00
N VAL A 156 13.51 20.90 43.98
CA VAL A 156 13.82 21.53 45.27
C VAL A 156 14.80 20.67 46.06
N ASN A 157 14.54 19.36 46.16
CA ASN A 157 15.40 18.43 46.91
C ASN A 157 16.83 18.36 46.36
N LEU A 158 17.00 18.57 45.05
CA LEU A 158 18.31 18.62 44.38
C LEU A 158 18.95 20.01 44.40
N GLY A 159 18.32 21.00 45.03
CA GLY A 159 18.83 22.38 45.14
C GLY A 159 18.82 23.13 43.81
N TYR A 160 17.98 22.74 42.85
CA TYR A 160 17.84 23.43 41.56
C TYR A 160 16.80 24.53 41.58
N MET A 161 15.93 24.58 42.60
CA MET A 161 14.89 25.59 42.77
C MET A 161 14.74 25.91 44.26
N ASP A 162 14.48 27.18 44.59
CA ASP A 162 14.22 27.61 45.97
C ASP A 162 12.77 27.23 46.36
N PRO A 163 12.51 26.59 47.52
CA PRO A 163 11.15 26.32 47.98
C PRO A 163 10.27 27.58 48.14
N ALA A 164 10.88 28.77 48.29
CA ALA A 164 10.18 30.05 48.41
C ALA A 164 9.80 30.68 47.06
N GLU A 165 10.33 30.21 45.92
CA GLU A 165 9.91 30.68 44.61
C GLU A 165 8.45 30.30 44.35
N LYS A 166 7.67 31.26 43.84
CA LYS A 166 6.25 31.03 43.54
C LYS A 166 6.13 29.88 42.55
N ARG A 167 5.43 28.81 42.97
CA ARG A 167 5.16 27.66 42.11
C ARG A 167 4.50 28.15 40.82
N PRO A 168 5.06 27.84 39.64
CA PRO A 168 4.41 28.18 38.39
C PRO A 168 3.01 27.58 38.38
N GLN A 169 2.04 28.33 37.85
CA GLN A 169 0.70 27.81 37.56
C GLN A 169 0.84 26.51 36.75
N ALA A 170 -0.11 25.59 36.94
CA ALA A 170 -0.18 24.23 36.39
C ALA A 170 -0.01 24.15 34.86
N SER A 171 1.19 24.46 34.39
CA SER A 171 1.61 24.46 33.00
C SER A 171 2.62 23.34 32.84
N LEU A 172 2.54 22.61 31.73
CA LEU A 172 3.49 21.55 31.39
C LEU A 172 4.84 22.10 30.93
N ASN A 173 5.30 23.21 31.48
CA ASN A 173 6.56 23.85 31.13
C ASN A 173 7.55 23.69 32.28
N CYS A 174 8.81 23.43 31.93
CA CYS A 174 9.89 23.29 32.88
C CYS A 174 10.07 24.61 33.64
N PRO A 175 10.03 24.62 34.99
CA PRO A 175 10.14 25.87 35.75
C PRO A 175 11.50 26.55 35.58
N LEU A 176 12.54 25.82 35.19
CA LEU A 176 13.90 26.38 35.04
C LEU A 176 14.21 26.96 33.66
N CYS A 177 13.54 26.49 32.61
CA CYS A 177 13.87 26.88 31.22
C CYS A 177 12.66 27.17 30.34
N ALA A 178 11.44 27.08 30.88
CA ALA A 178 10.15 27.28 30.23
C ALA A 178 9.86 26.38 29.01
N LEU A 179 10.72 25.41 28.70
CA LEU A 179 10.46 24.42 27.64
C LEU A 179 9.42 23.39 28.09
N GLN A 180 8.62 22.92 27.14
CA GLN A 180 7.60 21.90 27.39
C GLN A 180 8.23 20.62 27.95
N LEU A 181 7.67 20.16 29.07
CA LEU A 181 8.00 18.89 29.68
C LEU A 181 7.33 17.75 28.92
N VAL A 182 7.92 16.56 29.03
CA VAL A 182 7.43 15.36 28.36
C VAL A 182 7.27 14.22 29.34
N ASP A 183 6.36 13.31 29.03
CA ASP A 183 6.05 12.15 29.84
C ASP A 183 6.80 10.92 29.32
N CYS A 184 7.39 10.13 30.22
CA CYS A 184 7.90 8.81 29.88
C CYS A 184 6.74 7.87 29.54
N VAL A 185 6.73 7.26 28.35
CA VAL A 185 5.64 6.37 27.92
C VAL A 185 5.48 5.12 28.78
N SER A 186 6.52 4.71 29.52
CA SER A 186 6.51 3.51 30.36
C SER A 186 6.00 3.75 31.78
N CYS A 187 6.39 4.87 32.42
CA CYS A 187 6.12 5.12 33.84
C CYS A 187 5.48 6.49 34.12
N SER A 188 5.16 7.25 33.07
CA SER A 188 4.47 8.54 33.13
C SER A 188 5.19 9.63 33.96
N ILE A 189 6.47 9.45 34.30
CA ILE A 189 7.26 10.50 34.94
C ILE A 189 7.48 11.65 33.96
N ILE A 190 7.42 12.87 34.48
CA ILE A 190 7.61 14.10 33.71
C ILE A 190 9.09 14.48 33.75
N ALA A 191 9.69 14.82 32.61
CA ALA A 191 11.04 15.39 32.58
C ALA A 191 11.24 16.47 31.52
N CYS A 192 12.35 17.19 31.63
CA CYS A 192 12.74 18.23 30.70
C CYS A 192 13.61 17.66 29.56
N THR A 193 13.26 17.96 28.32
CA THR A 193 14.01 17.50 27.12
C THR A 193 15.23 18.34 26.80
N SER A 194 15.38 19.50 27.46
CA SER A 194 16.48 20.43 27.19
C SER A 194 17.79 19.93 27.78
N ARG A 195 18.70 19.48 26.92
CA ARG A 195 20.04 18.99 27.32
C ARG A 195 20.88 20.03 28.10
N THR A 196 20.56 21.31 27.96
CA THR A 196 21.24 22.40 28.68
C THR A 196 20.55 22.76 30.00
N CYS A 197 19.33 22.29 30.24
CA CYS A 197 18.60 22.55 31.47
C CYS A 197 19.05 21.61 32.59
N LYS A 198 19.23 22.15 33.80
CA LYS A 198 19.58 21.34 34.99
C LYS A 198 18.52 20.28 35.30
N ALA A 199 17.25 20.56 35.00
CA ALA A 199 16.15 19.63 35.21
C ALA A 199 16.23 18.36 34.36
N ALA A 200 16.89 18.41 33.19
CA ALA A 200 17.07 17.23 32.33
C ALA A 200 18.01 16.18 32.92
N LYS A 201 18.77 16.54 33.97
CA LYS A 201 19.66 15.61 34.69
C LYS A 201 18.97 14.85 35.81
N ILE A 202 17.74 15.22 36.17
CA ILE A 202 16.98 14.55 37.23
C ILE A 202 16.51 13.19 36.74
N ASP A 203 15.80 13.21 35.62
CA ASP A 203 15.27 12.03 34.95
C ASP A 203 15.73 12.14 33.49
N GLU A 204 16.84 11.47 33.17
CA GLU A 204 17.37 11.49 31.80
C GLU A 204 16.40 10.78 30.87
N ILE A 205 15.92 11.49 29.85
CA ILE A 205 14.96 10.97 28.85
C ILE A 205 15.64 10.80 27.50
N GLU A 206 15.35 9.68 26.86
CA GLU A 206 15.69 9.40 25.47
C GLU A 206 14.45 9.55 24.58
N VAL A 207 14.69 9.99 23.35
CA VAL A 207 13.65 10.24 22.34
C VAL A 207 13.75 9.17 21.26
N CYS A 208 12.61 8.67 20.79
CA CYS A 208 12.58 7.83 19.60
C CYS A 208 13.13 8.60 18.38
N GLY A 209 14.07 8.01 17.65
CA GLY A 209 14.67 8.60 16.45
C GLY A 209 13.69 8.79 15.28
N ALA A 210 12.55 8.09 15.32
CA ALA A 210 11.47 8.20 14.33
C ALA A 210 10.28 9.05 14.81
N HIS A 211 9.93 8.99 16.10
CA HIS A 211 8.76 9.64 16.69
C HIS A 211 9.18 10.71 17.69
N ARG A 212 8.94 11.99 17.38
CA ARG A 212 9.38 13.12 18.21
C ARG A 212 8.61 13.27 19.52
N ASP A 213 7.51 12.54 19.65
CA ASP A 213 6.54 12.55 20.74
C ASP A 213 6.63 11.30 21.63
N VAL A 214 7.52 10.35 21.30
CA VAL A 214 7.73 9.13 22.09
C VAL A 214 9.03 9.24 22.89
N PHE A 215 8.88 9.28 24.21
CA PHE A 215 9.95 9.53 25.17
C PHE A 215 10.01 8.40 26.20
N CYS A 216 11.21 7.96 26.59
CA CYS A 216 11.38 6.99 27.67
C CYS A 216 12.52 7.42 28.59
N CYS A 217 12.33 7.31 29.91
CA CYS A 217 13.39 7.63 30.86
C CYS A 217 14.43 6.50 30.93
N LYS A 218 15.69 6.83 31.22
CA LYS A 218 16.77 5.85 31.33
C LYS A 218 16.50 4.75 32.35
N SER A 219 15.88 5.07 33.48
CA SER A 219 15.50 4.06 34.48
C SER A 219 14.59 2.97 33.89
N CYS A 220 13.62 3.34 33.04
CA CYS A 220 12.76 2.39 32.35
C CYS A 220 13.48 1.62 31.23
N LEU A 221 14.47 2.26 30.57
CA LEU A 221 15.30 1.60 29.56
C LEU A 221 16.28 0.57 30.16
N GLU A 222 16.78 0.83 31.37
CA GLU A 222 17.72 -0.04 32.10
C GLU A 222 17.01 -1.18 32.83
N THR A 223 15.72 -1.04 33.08
CA THR A 223 14.87 -2.14 33.55
C THR A 223 14.74 -3.12 32.38
N ASN A 224 15.54 -4.19 32.36
CA ASN A 224 15.59 -5.22 31.31
C ASN A 224 14.26 -5.99 31.07
N ASP A 225 13.12 -5.43 31.47
CA ASP A 225 11.79 -5.95 31.25
C ASP A 225 11.28 -5.48 29.86
N PRO A 226 11.17 -6.39 28.88
CA PRO A 226 10.69 -6.06 27.54
C PRO A 226 9.21 -5.65 27.51
N THR A 227 8.47 -5.87 28.59
CA THR A 227 7.08 -5.39 28.73
C THR A 227 7.02 -3.92 29.11
N ILE A 228 8.07 -3.41 29.76
CA ILE A 228 8.13 -2.03 30.26
C ILE A 228 8.86 -1.13 29.27
N SER A 229 9.94 -1.60 28.65
CA SER A 229 10.75 -0.77 27.75
C SER A 229 10.12 -0.65 26.36
N HIS A 230 9.52 0.51 26.09
CA HIS A 230 8.93 0.82 24.78
C HIS A 230 9.96 1.24 23.71
N LEU A 231 11.20 1.54 24.12
CA LEU A 231 12.29 1.93 23.22
C LEU A 231 13.45 0.96 23.34
N ALA A 232 14.11 0.69 22.21
CA ALA A 232 15.30 -0.12 22.16
C ALA A 232 16.36 0.54 21.27
N GLN A 233 17.63 0.35 21.65
CA GLN A 233 18.74 0.98 20.96
C GLN A 233 19.13 0.19 19.72
N CYS A 234 19.32 0.88 18.59
CA CYS A 234 19.82 0.28 17.36
C CYS A 234 21.31 -0.06 17.50
N PRO A 235 21.74 -1.31 17.26
CA PRO A 235 23.15 -1.69 17.36
C PRO A 235 24.05 -1.03 16.31
N ASN A 236 23.47 -0.52 15.21
CA ASN A 236 24.24 0.07 14.11
C ASN A 236 24.45 1.58 14.28
N CYS A 237 23.41 2.33 14.65
CA CYS A 237 23.46 3.80 14.72
C CYS A 237 23.32 4.36 16.14
N VAL A 238 23.23 3.49 17.15
CA VAL A 238 23.11 3.80 18.59
C VAL A 238 21.92 4.69 18.98
N ALA A 239 21.02 5.02 18.06
CA ALA A 239 19.80 5.77 18.35
C ALA A 239 18.72 4.85 18.95
N TRP A 240 17.85 5.44 19.77
CA TRP A 240 16.71 4.77 20.39
C TRP A 240 15.52 4.77 19.45
N PHE A 241 14.80 3.65 19.35
CA PHE A 241 13.62 3.50 18.50
C PHE A 241 12.53 2.73 19.23
N SER A 242 11.26 3.01 18.93
CA SER A 242 10.19 2.12 19.36
C SER A 242 10.36 0.74 18.74
N SER A 243 9.85 -0.32 19.38
CA SER A 243 10.02 -1.70 18.91
C SER A 243 9.66 -1.88 17.42
N ASN A 244 8.62 -1.18 16.95
CA ASN A 244 8.21 -1.19 15.55
C ASN A 244 9.27 -0.56 14.64
N GLU A 245 9.79 0.61 15.01
CA GLU A 245 10.77 1.38 14.23
C GLU A 245 12.18 0.81 14.30
N LEU A 246 12.53 0.15 15.41
CA LEU A 246 13.81 -0.52 15.55
C LEU A 246 13.95 -1.58 14.46
N SER A 247 12.89 -2.36 14.21
CA SER A 247 12.88 -3.38 13.17
C SER A 247 13.23 -2.81 11.80
N TRP A 248 12.68 -1.63 11.47
CA TRP A 248 13.02 -0.88 10.27
C TRP A 248 14.48 -0.44 10.26
N CYS A 249 14.97 0.14 11.35
CA CYS A 249 16.32 0.66 11.45
C CYS A 249 17.40 -0.44 11.30
N ILE A 250 17.16 -1.63 11.86
CA ILE A 250 18.07 -2.79 11.74
C ILE A 250 17.88 -3.58 10.44
N GLY A 251 17.01 -3.12 9.53
CA GLY A 251 16.73 -3.79 8.26
C GLY A 251 15.97 -5.12 8.40
N ARG A 252 15.26 -5.34 9.52
CA ARG A 252 14.35 -6.48 9.66
C ARG A 252 13.02 -6.16 8.97
N PRO A 253 12.50 -7.06 8.12
CA PRO A 253 11.19 -6.85 7.50
C PRO A 253 10.09 -6.79 8.57
N HIS A 254 9.15 -5.87 8.39
CA HIS A 254 8.04 -5.66 9.32
C HIS A 254 7.20 -6.95 9.49
N PRO A 255 6.90 -7.38 10.74
CA PRO A 255 6.29 -8.69 11.00
C PRO A 255 4.86 -8.83 10.47
N THR A 256 4.17 -7.73 10.13
CA THR A 256 2.82 -7.80 9.52
C THR A 256 2.84 -8.08 8.01
N LEU A 257 4.00 -8.06 7.36
CA LEU A 257 4.16 -8.38 5.94
C LEU A 257 4.41 -9.89 5.71
N LYS A 258 3.68 -10.77 6.42
CA LYS A 258 3.87 -12.23 6.36
C LYS A 258 3.71 -12.87 4.98
N ASN A 259 3.21 -12.14 3.97
CA ASN A 259 2.89 -12.72 2.65
C ASN A 259 3.49 -12.02 1.42
N ARG A 260 4.52 -11.15 1.56
CA ARG A 260 5.21 -10.60 0.37
C ARG A 260 6.71 -10.88 0.38
N ARG A 261 7.05 -12.00 -0.27
CA ARG A 261 8.35 -12.41 -0.84
C ARG A 261 9.56 -11.59 -0.37
N LEU A 262 10.21 -12.15 0.66
CA LEU A 262 11.63 -12.11 1.01
C LEU A 262 12.54 -11.31 0.05
N HIS A 263 12.75 -10.03 0.30
CA HIS A 263 14.04 -9.39 0.05
C HIS A 263 14.31 -8.36 1.16
N PRO A 264 15.52 -8.31 1.73
CA PRO A 264 15.83 -7.39 2.81
C PRO A 264 15.78 -5.94 2.31
N PRO A 265 15.21 -4.99 3.07
CA PRO A 265 15.38 -3.58 2.78
C PRO A 265 16.84 -3.21 3.10
N LYS A 266 17.71 -3.24 2.10
CA LYS A 266 18.99 -2.54 2.21
C LYS A 266 18.78 -1.07 1.87
N ALA A 267 18.90 -0.26 2.92
CA ALA A 267 19.00 1.20 2.94
C ALA A 267 17.77 1.99 2.45
N LEU A 268 16.90 2.32 3.40
CA LEU A 268 16.28 3.65 3.39
C LEU A 268 17.35 4.67 3.79
N ALA A 269 17.47 5.73 2.99
CA ALA A 269 18.38 6.86 3.19
C ALA A 269 18.69 7.19 4.66
N CYS A 270 19.98 7.42 4.95
CA CYS A 270 20.38 8.03 6.20
C CYS A 270 19.71 9.41 6.38
N GLY A 271 19.72 9.94 7.61
CA GLY A 271 19.10 11.23 7.94
C GLY A 271 19.53 12.38 7.03
N GLU A 272 20.75 12.32 6.47
CA GLU A 272 21.29 13.32 5.54
C GLU A 272 20.75 13.18 4.10
N CYS A 273 20.33 11.99 3.69
CA CYS A 273 19.75 11.74 2.36
C CYS A 273 18.23 12.00 2.33
N ARG A 274 17.56 12.10 3.50
CA ARG A 274 16.11 12.39 3.59
C ARG A 274 15.69 13.74 2.96
N PRO A 275 16.46 14.83 3.09
CA PRO A 275 16.23 16.08 2.35
C PRO A 275 16.43 15.94 0.83
N LEU A 276 17.35 15.08 0.39
CA LEU A 276 17.62 14.82 -1.03
C LEU A 276 16.49 13.97 -1.66
N ILE A 277 15.94 13.01 -0.91
CA ILE A 277 14.74 12.24 -1.30
C ILE A 277 13.56 13.16 -1.61
N ARG A 278 13.33 14.21 -0.79
CA ARG A 278 12.25 15.18 -1.04
C ARG A 278 12.40 15.92 -2.38
N ARG A 279 13.60 15.94 -2.97
CA ARG A 279 13.88 16.58 -4.26
C ARG A 279 13.93 15.58 -5.42
N ALA A 280 13.70 14.29 -5.17
CA ALA A 280 13.70 13.19 -6.16
C ALA A 280 14.93 13.10 -7.08
N ARG A 281 16.05 13.77 -6.77
CA ARG A 281 17.29 13.70 -7.55
C ARG A 281 18.19 12.61 -6.97
N GLY A 282 18.64 11.67 -7.81
CA GLY A 282 19.64 10.64 -7.44
C GLY A 282 19.09 9.36 -6.81
N LEU A 283 17.77 9.12 -6.92
CA LEU A 283 17.14 7.89 -6.47
C LEU A 283 16.96 6.92 -7.65
N ASN A 284 17.62 5.76 -7.59
CA ASN A 284 17.49 4.75 -8.62
C ASN A 284 16.33 3.81 -8.27
N LYS A 285 15.43 3.58 -9.25
CA LYS A 285 14.40 2.54 -9.18
C LYS A 285 14.96 1.27 -9.81
N CYS A 286 14.71 0.11 -9.21
CA CYS A 286 15.03 -1.13 -9.90
C CYS A 286 14.11 -1.28 -11.11
N SER A 287 14.66 -1.41 -12.32
CA SER A 287 13.91 -1.58 -13.55
C SER A 287 13.23 -2.96 -13.65
N ALA A 288 13.53 -3.90 -12.75
CA ALA A 288 12.86 -5.19 -12.72
C ALA A 288 11.38 -5.04 -12.31
N PHE A 289 10.46 -5.43 -13.19
CA PHE A 289 9.00 -5.29 -13.01
C PHE A 289 8.44 -5.96 -11.74
N LYS A 290 9.16 -6.95 -11.21
CA LYS A 290 8.79 -7.68 -9.98
C LYS A 290 9.55 -7.19 -8.73
N CYS A 291 10.42 -6.19 -8.86
CA CYS A 291 11.12 -5.61 -7.71
C CYS A 291 10.15 -4.78 -6.85
N TRP A 292 10.35 -4.82 -5.54
CA TRP A 292 9.58 -3.99 -4.60
C TRP A 292 9.74 -2.49 -4.91
N SER A 293 10.94 -2.04 -5.32
CA SER A 293 11.23 -0.64 -5.66
C SER A 293 10.58 -0.17 -6.96
N SER A 294 10.05 -1.07 -7.81
CA SER A 294 9.39 -0.70 -9.07
C SER A 294 7.88 -0.45 -8.92
N ARG A 295 7.24 -0.96 -7.85
CA ARG A 295 5.78 -0.93 -7.67
C ARG A 295 5.23 0.28 -6.91
N GLY A 296 6.04 1.31 -6.65
CA GLY A 296 5.68 2.41 -5.74
C GLY A 296 5.04 3.66 -6.36
N PHE A 297 4.99 3.82 -7.69
CA PHE A 297 4.47 5.06 -8.32
C PHE A 297 3.27 4.77 -9.22
N GLY A 298 2.18 4.27 -8.62
CA GLY A 298 0.84 4.43 -9.19
C GLY A 298 0.36 5.84 -8.86
N SER A 299 -0.27 6.51 -9.82
CA SER A 299 -0.69 7.91 -9.76
C SER A 299 -1.89 8.15 -8.82
N SER A 300 -1.82 7.72 -7.56
CA SER A 300 -2.83 8.01 -6.54
C SER A 300 -2.40 9.21 -5.69
N SER A 301 -3.24 10.25 -5.68
CA SER A 301 -3.02 11.54 -5.01
C SER A 301 -3.17 11.50 -3.49
N ASN A 302 -3.22 10.32 -2.88
CA ASN A 302 -3.39 10.19 -1.43
C ASN A 302 -2.04 10.26 -0.72
N SER A 303 -1.93 11.19 0.23
CA SER A 303 -0.70 11.58 0.94
C SER A 303 0.02 10.44 1.64
N PHE A 304 -0.68 9.35 1.97
CA PHE A 304 -0.10 8.18 2.64
C PHE A 304 0.66 7.26 1.68
N GLU A 305 0.17 7.07 0.45
CA GLU A 305 0.86 6.24 -0.55
C GLU A 305 2.10 6.94 -1.11
N HIS A 306 2.13 8.27 -1.12
CA HIS A 306 3.32 9.03 -1.52
C HIS A 306 4.51 8.84 -0.55
N VAL A 307 4.23 8.65 0.75
CA VAL A 307 5.26 8.32 1.76
C VAL A 307 5.79 6.89 1.53
N ILE A 308 4.92 5.94 1.16
CA ILE A 308 5.30 4.56 0.82
C ILE A 308 6.10 4.50 -0.50
N ALA A 309 5.75 5.34 -1.47
CA ALA A 309 6.46 5.48 -2.74
C ALA A 309 7.89 6.00 -2.56
N LEU A 310 8.09 6.96 -1.65
CA LEU A 310 9.41 7.49 -1.29
C LEU A 310 10.21 6.51 -0.42
N SER A 311 9.54 5.65 0.37
CA SER A 311 10.21 4.55 1.10
C SER A 311 10.59 3.36 0.19
N SER A 312 10.33 3.45 -1.11
CA SER A 312 10.65 2.41 -2.09
C SER A 312 11.94 2.67 -2.86
N ALA A 313 12.56 3.83 -2.65
CA ALA A 313 13.65 4.34 -3.46
C ALA A 313 15.01 4.17 -2.79
N ILE A 314 16.02 3.78 -3.56
CA ILE A 314 17.36 3.50 -3.04
C ILE A 314 18.29 4.61 -3.52
N CYS A 315 19.00 5.26 -2.59
CA CYS A 315 20.04 6.23 -2.92
C CYS A 315 21.22 5.50 -3.59
N ALA A 316 21.74 6.04 -4.70
CA ALA A 316 22.88 5.44 -5.41
C ALA A 316 24.09 5.22 -4.48
N ASP A 317 24.38 6.20 -3.62
CA ASP A 317 25.51 6.15 -2.67
C ASP A 317 25.28 5.16 -1.51
N CYS A 318 24.02 4.93 -1.11
CA CYS A 318 23.68 3.96 -0.05
C CYS A 318 23.44 2.55 -0.60
N SER A 319 23.35 2.40 -1.93
CA SER A 319 23.20 1.11 -2.60
C SER A 319 24.58 0.50 -2.88
N GLU A 320 25.22 -0.06 -1.85
CA GLU A 320 26.36 -0.93 -2.10
C GLU A 320 25.90 -2.11 -2.96
N GLY A 321 26.20 -2.07 -4.27
CA GLY A 321 26.11 -3.23 -5.17
C GLY A 321 24.95 -3.26 -6.18
N GLY A 322 24.29 -2.15 -6.49
CA GLY A 322 23.43 -2.10 -7.68
C GLY A 322 24.21 -2.13 -8.99
N VAL A 323 23.60 -2.58 -10.08
CA VAL A 323 24.18 -2.51 -11.43
C VAL A 323 23.37 -1.57 -12.32
N SER A 324 24.03 -0.59 -12.90
CA SER A 324 23.45 0.25 -13.95
C SER A 324 23.77 -0.35 -15.32
N CYS A 325 22.84 -0.18 -16.26
CA CYS A 325 23.16 -0.39 -17.67
C CYS A 325 24.17 0.66 -18.12
N HIS A 326 25.28 0.20 -18.66
CA HIS A 326 26.35 1.06 -19.17
C HIS A 326 25.89 1.92 -20.37
N GLY A 327 25.00 1.39 -21.22
CA GLY A 327 24.54 2.09 -22.42
C GLY A 327 23.40 3.09 -22.22
N CYS A 328 22.73 3.04 -21.07
CA CYS A 328 21.63 3.94 -20.76
C CYS A 328 21.43 3.97 -19.24
N ASP A 329 21.86 5.07 -18.63
CA ASP A 329 21.72 5.35 -17.20
C ASP A 329 20.27 5.22 -16.67
N ASN A 330 19.31 5.08 -17.58
CA ASN A 330 17.88 4.87 -17.34
C ASN A 330 17.51 3.51 -16.75
N SER A 331 18.43 2.53 -16.74
CA SER A 331 18.13 1.21 -16.16
C SER A 331 19.13 0.83 -15.07
N TRP A 332 18.61 0.72 -13.85
CA TRP A 332 19.35 0.29 -12.68
C TRP A 332 18.67 -0.95 -12.09
N HIS A 333 19.46 -1.91 -11.64
CA HIS A 333 18.97 -3.13 -11.01
C HIS A 333 19.64 -3.31 -9.66
N CYS A 334 18.85 -3.59 -8.62
CA CYS A 334 19.40 -3.87 -7.30
C CYS A 334 20.20 -5.19 -7.31
N PRO A 335 21.14 -5.41 -6.37
CA PRO A 335 22.00 -6.60 -6.37
C PRO A 335 21.23 -7.92 -6.36
N SER A 336 20.01 -7.93 -5.80
CA SER A 336 19.13 -9.11 -5.79
C SER A 336 18.43 -9.35 -7.13
N CYS A 337 18.11 -8.29 -7.88
CA CYS A 337 17.41 -8.41 -9.15
C CYS A 337 18.38 -8.60 -10.33
N ALA A 338 19.58 -8.03 -10.27
CA ALA A 338 20.57 -8.10 -11.33
C ALA A 338 20.85 -9.53 -11.84
N PRO A 339 21.03 -10.56 -10.99
CA PRO A 339 21.30 -11.93 -11.45
C PRO A 339 20.05 -12.65 -11.97
N ALA A 340 18.86 -12.21 -11.54
CA ALA A 340 17.60 -12.90 -11.80
C ALA A 340 16.85 -12.36 -13.02
N THR A 341 17.20 -11.15 -13.49
CA THR A 341 16.54 -10.54 -14.63
C THR A 341 17.15 -11.01 -15.94
N SER A 342 16.31 -11.59 -16.81
CA SER A 342 16.64 -11.90 -18.21
C SER A 342 16.97 -10.67 -19.05
N ASP A 343 16.70 -9.48 -18.53
CA ASP A 343 16.69 -8.22 -19.27
C ASP A 343 18.05 -7.51 -19.27
N LEU A 344 19.02 -8.05 -18.52
CA LEU A 344 20.41 -7.60 -18.50
C LEU A 344 21.31 -8.63 -19.19
N LEU A 345 22.31 -8.12 -19.89
CA LEU A 345 23.37 -8.88 -20.54
C LEU A 345 24.71 -8.46 -19.92
N ALA A 346 25.47 -9.42 -19.42
CA ALA A 346 26.81 -9.16 -18.89
C ALA A 346 27.86 -9.28 -20.00
N CYS A 347 28.76 -8.30 -20.09
CA CYS A 347 29.94 -8.37 -20.91
C CYS A 347 30.84 -9.52 -20.40
N PRO A 348 31.21 -10.48 -21.25
CA PRO A 348 31.98 -11.65 -20.80
C PRO A 348 33.43 -11.31 -20.39
N ARG A 349 33.92 -10.11 -20.72
CA ARG A 349 35.29 -9.67 -20.38
C ARG A 349 35.35 -8.88 -19.07
N CYS A 350 34.58 -7.80 -18.95
CA CYS A 350 34.64 -6.92 -17.78
C CYS A 350 33.47 -7.09 -16.80
N GLY A 351 32.45 -7.89 -17.14
CA GLY A 351 31.27 -8.09 -16.32
C GLY A 351 30.31 -6.90 -16.28
N SER A 352 30.54 -5.85 -17.07
CA SER A 352 29.62 -4.71 -17.17
C SER A 352 28.26 -5.15 -17.73
N PHE A 353 27.18 -4.52 -17.30
CA PHE A 353 25.82 -4.89 -17.70
C PHE A 353 25.27 -3.93 -18.76
N SER A 354 24.54 -4.46 -19.73
CA SER A 354 23.72 -3.69 -20.68
C SER A 354 22.29 -4.24 -20.67
N CYS A 355 21.29 -3.37 -20.64
CA CYS A 355 19.91 -3.79 -20.77
C CYS A 355 19.57 -4.08 -22.23
N ARG A 356 18.50 -4.86 -22.47
CA ARG A 356 18.04 -5.23 -23.82
C ARG A 356 17.34 -4.10 -24.60
N SER A 357 17.37 -2.86 -24.09
CA SER A 357 16.79 -1.72 -24.81
C SER A 357 17.52 -1.52 -26.14
N PRO A 358 16.80 -1.27 -27.26
CA PRO A 358 17.42 -1.05 -28.57
C PRO A 358 18.37 0.16 -28.61
N GLU A 359 18.24 1.09 -27.66
CA GLU A 359 19.14 2.24 -27.52
C GLU A 359 20.50 1.87 -26.89
N CYS A 360 20.57 0.74 -26.17
CA CYS A 360 21.74 0.36 -25.37
C CYS A 360 22.50 -0.73 -26.16
N ILE A 361 23.28 -0.29 -27.15
CA ILE A 361 23.96 -1.13 -28.18
C ILE A 361 25.17 -1.92 -27.63
N GLY A 362 25.43 -1.84 -26.31
CA GLY A 362 26.68 -2.33 -25.71
C GLY A 362 26.89 -3.84 -25.80
N VAL A 363 25.91 -4.66 -25.41
CA VAL A 363 26.05 -6.12 -25.39
C VAL A 363 24.85 -6.76 -26.07
N THR A 364 25.10 -7.58 -27.08
CA THR A 364 24.07 -8.33 -27.80
C THR A 364 24.39 -9.82 -27.79
N GLU A 365 23.38 -10.68 -27.75
CA GLU A 365 23.56 -12.13 -27.79
C GLU A 365 23.26 -12.67 -29.18
N CYS A 366 24.08 -13.61 -29.66
CA CYS A 366 23.73 -14.39 -30.84
C CYS A 366 22.50 -15.24 -30.53
N VAL A 367 21.41 -15.06 -31.29
CA VAL A 367 20.14 -15.79 -31.09
C VAL A 367 20.30 -17.33 -31.07
N ARG A 368 21.38 -17.85 -31.68
CA ARG A 368 21.59 -19.29 -31.85
C ARG A 368 22.49 -19.92 -30.79
N CYS A 369 23.68 -19.36 -30.57
CA CYS A 369 24.65 -19.91 -29.62
C CYS A 369 24.64 -19.20 -28.26
N ARG A 370 23.86 -18.12 -28.13
CA ARG A 370 23.79 -17.25 -26.95
C ARG A 370 25.12 -16.64 -26.52
N THR A 371 26.11 -16.63 -27.41
CA THR A 371 27.37 -15.92 -27.15
C THR A 371 27.11 -14.41 -27.20
N SER A 372 27.46 -13.71 -26.13
CA SER A 372 27.36 -12.26 -26.00
C SER A 372 28.52 -11.53 -26.68
N THR A 373 28.29 -10.34 -27.22
CA THR A 373 29.35 -9.41 -27.64
C THR A 373 30.06 -8.82 -26.42
N LEU A 374 31.22 -8.22 -26.67
CA LEU A 374 31.88 -7.34 -25.70
C LEU A 374 31.14 -6.00 -25.64
N CYS A 375 31.22 -5.31 -24.49
CA CYS A 375 30.74 -3.92 -24.36
C CYS A 375 31.62 -2.96 -25.17
N GLY A 376 31.13 -1.74 -25.44
CA GLY A 376 31.84 -0.71 -26.21
C GLY A 376 33.29 -0.52 -25.78
N ASP A 377 33.53 -0.27 -24.49
CA ASP A 377 34.88 -0.10 -23.93
C ASP A 377 35.79 -1.30 -24.21
N CYS A 378 35.27 -2.52 -24.03
CA CYS A 378 36.02 -3.74 -24.31
C CYS A 378 36.27 -3.93 -25.81
N VAL A 379 35.35 -3.50 -26.68
CA VAL A 379 35.53 -3.54 -28.15
C VAL A 379 36.63 -2.58 -28.59
N GLU A 380 36.65 -1.36 -28.06
CA GLU A 380 37.67 -0.36 -28.36
C GLU A 380 39.07 -0.79 -27.91
N GLU A 381 39.16 -1.45 -26.74
CA GLU A 381 40.43 -1.97 -26.23
C GLU A 381 40.96 -3.19 -26.99
N ASP A 382 40.09 -4.01 -27.61
CA ASP A 382 40.46 -5.34 -28.15
C ASP A 382 40.92 -5.36 -29.60
N GLY A 383 41.35 -4.22 -30.15
CA GLY A 383 41.54 -3.88 -31.57
C GLY A 383 42.17 -4.87 -32.57
N GLU A 384 42.48 -6.12 -32.22
CA GLU A 384 42.64 -7.25 -33.18
C GLU A 384 42.76 -8.66 -32.52
N ARG A 385 42.60 -8.83 -31.21
CA ARG A 385 43.15 -10.03 -30.51
C ARG A 385 42.17 -11.03 -29.90
N CYS A 386 40.89 -10.70 -29.72
CA CYS A 386 39.94 -11.66 -29.17
C CYS A 386 39.05 -12.28 -30.25
N GLY A 387 39.07 -13.62 -30.34
CA GLY A 387 38.13 -14.42 -31.13
C GLY A 387 36.68 -14.38 -30.60
N ALA A 388 36.27 -13.26 -30.00
CA ALA A 388 34.90 -13.00 -29.61
C ALA A 388 34.02 -13.08 -30.86
N ALA A 389 32.87 -13.73 -30.72
CA ALA A 389 31.98 -13.96 -31.84
C ALA A 389 31.41 -12.60 -32.28
N VAL A 390 32.04 -11.99 -33.30
CA VAL A 390 31.58 -10.71 -33.85
C VAL A 390 30.15 -10.92 -34.33
N ILE A 391 29.21 -10.23 -33.68
CA ILE A 391 27.84 -10.14 -34.19
C ILE A 391 27.89 -9.20 -35.38
N ALA A 392 28.12 -9.79 -36.55
CA ALA A 392 28.31 -9.06 -37.79
C ALA A 392 27.00 -8.91 -38.59
N TYR A 393 25.96 -9.67 -38.26
CA TYR A 393 24.78 -9.77 -39.12
C TYR A 393 23.47 -9.71 -38.33
N LEU A 394 22.61 -8.76 -38.71
CA LEU A 394 21.19 -8.75 -38.35
C LEU A 394 20.42 -9.60 -39.36
N CYS A 395 19.53 -10.47 -38.89
CA CYS A 395 18.65 -11.18 -39.80
C CYS A 395 17.70 -10.19 -40.50
N GLU A 396 17.72 -10.13 -41.84
CA GLU A 396 16.86 -9.22 -42.61
C GLU A 396 15.34 -9.45 -42.46
N ARG A 397 14.93 -10.50 -41.73
CA ARG A 397 13.53 -10.82 -41.48
C ARG A 397 13.11 -10.52 -40.05
N CYS A 398 13.80 -11.06 -39.05
CA CYS A 398 13.43 -10.88 -37.64
C CYS A 398 14.23 -9.78 -36.93
N GLY A 399 15.22 -9.17 -37.60
CA GLY A 399 16.11 -8.18 -37.00
C GLY A 399 17.07 -8.74 -35.96
N LEU A 400 17.01 -10.03 -35.64
CA LEU A 400 17.80 -10.58 -34.53
C LEU A 400 19.29 -10.73 -34.90
N PRO A 401 20.20 -10.39 -33.97
CA PRO A 401 21.64 -10.49 -34.15
C PRO A 401 22.13 -11.94 -34.22
N THR A 402 23.06 -12.21 -35.14
CA THR A 402 23.72 -13.51 -35.30
C THR A 402 25.24 -13.32 -35.40
N CYS A 403 26.02 -14.13 -34.68
CA CYS A 403 27.47 -14.10 -34.79
C CYS A 403 27.97 -14.69 -36.11
N THR A 404 29.14 -14.25 -36.57
CA THR A 404 29.83 -14.75 -37.78
C THR A 404 29.87 -16.27 -37.84
N GLY A 405 30.32 -16.95 -36.79
CA GLY A 405 30.39 -18.42 -36.77
C GLY A 405 29.02 -19.10 -36.93
N CYS A 406 27.96 -18.59 -36.29
CA CYS A 406 26.60 -19.13 -36.46
C CYS A 406 25.99 -18.81 -37.82
N PHE A 407 26.38 -17.67 -38.40
CA PHE A 407 25.96 -17.21 -39.71
C PHE A 407 26.61 -18.04 -40.82
N ASP A 408 27.93 -18.24 -40.77
CA ASP A 408 28.70 -18.96 -41.78
C ASP A 408 28.39 -20.46 -41.78
N ALA A 409 28.20 -21.07 -40.60
CA ALA A 409 27.88 -22.49 -40.49
C ALA A 409 26.54 -22.89 -41.14
N LYS A 410 25.63 -21.93 -41.39
CA LYS A 410 24.32 -22.18 -42.04
C LYS A 410 23.90 -21.02 -42.95
N ARG A 411 24.82 -20.53 -43.79
CA ARG A 411 24.52 -19.49 -44.77
C ARG A 411 23.52 -20.01 -45.81
N SER A 412 22.24 -19.73 -45.59
CA SER A 412 21.18 -20.11 -46.52
C SER A 412 20.46 -18.84 -46.97
N LYS A 413 20.65 -18.47 -48.25
CA LYS A 413 19.84 -17.43 -48.89
C LYS A 413 18.45 -18.00 -49.13
N CYS A 414 17.42 -17.28 -48.72
CA CYS A 414 16.05 -17.69 -49.06
C CYS A 414 15.92 -17.74 -50.59
N ARG A 415 15.52 -18.89 -51.14
CA ARG A 415 15.39 -19.04 -52.60
C ARG A 415 14.35 -18.10 -53.21
N GLY A 416 13.35 -17.69 -52.43
CA GLY A 416 12.29 -16.78 -52.87
C GLY A 416 12.75 -15.33 -52.96
N CYS A 417 13.06 -14.71 -51.82
CA CYS A 417 13.42 -13.29 -51.77
C CYS A 417 14.91 -13.00 -51.93
N ARG A 418 15.76 -14.04 -52.01
CA ARG A 418 17.23 -13.96 -52.07
C ARG A 418 17.92 -13.30 -50.85
N LYS A 419 17.14 -12.80 -49.89
CA LYS A 419 17.60 -12.24 -48.63
C LYS A 419 18.32 -13.28 -47.79
N THR A 420 19.32 -12.83 -47.02
CA THR A 420 20.00 -13.69 -46.07
C THR A 420 19.20 -13.70 -44.77
N VAL A 421 18.88 -14.90 -44.29
CA VAL A 421 18.00 -15.08 -43.12
C VAL A 421 18.66 -16.04 -42.15
N CYS A 422 18.43 -15.83 -40.85
CA CYS A 422 19.00 -16.70 -39.82
C CYS A 422 18.41 -18.11 -39.90
N ALA A 423 19.10 -19.08 -39.30
CA ALA A 423 18.74 -20.49 -39.33
C ALA A 423 17.33 -20.80 -38.76
N THR A 424 16.80 -19.95 -37.88
CA THR A 424 15.44 -20.06 -37.31
C THR A 424 14.38 -19.48 -38.25
N CYS A 425 14.74 -18.49 -39.07
CA CYS A 425 13.83 -17.87 -40.04
C CYS A 425 13.78 -18.61 -41.38
N ILE A 426 14.64 -19.61 -41.57
CA ILE A 426 14.78 -20.36 -42.81
C ILE A 426 14.56 -21.85 -42.59
N GLU A 427 13.64 -22.41 -43.35
CA GLU A 427 13.30 -23.82 -43.29
C GLU A 427 13.82 -24.53 -44.53
N LYS A 428 14.30 -25.76 -44.36
CA LYS A 428 14.63 -26.63 -45.48
C LYS A 428 13.33 -27.09 -46.13
N CYS A 429 13.30 -27.14 -47.47
CA CYS A 429 12.17 -27.70 -48.19
C CYS A 429 11.94 -29.16 -47.72
N PRO A 430 10.72 -29.55 -47.32
CA PRO A 430 10.45 -30.88 -46.77
C PRO A 430 10.52 -32.01 -47.80
N GLY A 431 10.47 -31.68 -49.09
CA GLY A 431 10.52 -32.68 -50.15
C GLY A 431 11.84 -33.46 -50.11
N GLU A 432 11.72 -34.78 -50.20
CA GLU A 432 12.85 -35.69 -50.13
C GLU A 432 13.91 -35.34 -51.18
N GLY A 433 15.19 -35.31 -50.77
CA GLY A 433 16.31 -34.89 -51.62
C GLY A 433 16.42 -33.39 -51.90
N CYS A 434 15.46 -32.56 -51.51
CA CYS A 434 15.50 -31.12 -51.78
C CYS A 434 16.50 -30.39 -50.87
N ARG A 435 17.47 -29.69 -51.46
CA ARG A 435 18.45 -28.86 -50.73
C ARG A 435 18.10 -27.37 -50.70
N LEU A 436 16.89 -27.00 -51.11
CA LEU A 436 16.45 -25.60 -51.14
C LEU A 436 15.98 -25.13 -49.77
N TRP A 437 16.29 -23.88 -49.46
CA TRP A 437 15.95 -23.22 -48.20
C TRP A 437 15.03 -22.02 -48.46
N TRP A 438 14.00 -21.88 -47.66
CA TRP A 438 12.97 -20.86 -47.82
C TRP A 438 12.73 -20.16 -46.49
N CYS A 439 12.67 -18.82 -46.50
CA CYS A 439 12.11 -18.14 -45.35
C CYS A 439 10.60 -18.41 -45.31
N ASP A 440 10.05 -18.58 -44.12
CA ASP A 440 8.65 -18.94 -43.94
C ASP A 440 7.68 -17.92 -44.61
N ALA A 441 8.04 -16.64 -44.75
CA ALA A 441 7.24 -15.68 -45.55
C ALA A 441 7.20 -16.02 -47.05
N CYS A 442 8.34 -16.35 -47.66
CA CYS A 442 8.38 -16.81 -49.05
C CYS A 442 7.75 -18.19 -49.23
N PHE A 443 7.85 -19.04 -48.20
CA PHE A 443 7.25 -20.36 -48.18
C PHE A 443 5.71 -20.27 -48.11
N ARG A 444 5.16 -19.36 -47.28
CA ARG A 444 3.72 -19.07 -47.20
C ARG A 444 3.17 -18.37 -48.45
N ARG A 445 3.87 -17.37 -49.00
CA ARG A 445 3.44 -16.75 -50.29
C ARG A 445 3.41 -17.76 -51.44
N ARG A 446 4.23 -18.82 -51.39
CA ARG A 446 4.16 -19.95 -52.32
C ARG A 446 3.06 -20.96 -52.00
N GLY A 447 2.46 -20.95 -50.81
CA GLY A 447 1.25 -21.72 -50.52
C GLY A 447 0.08 -21.38 -51.47
N ALA A 448 0.13 -20.20 -52.11
CA ALA A 448 -0.79 -19.83 -53.18
C ALA A 448 -0.42 -20.40 -54.58
N TYR A 449 0.84 -20.81 -54.79
CA TYR A 449 1.33 -21.34 -56.08
C TYR A 449 2.10 -22.67 -55.92
N ARG A 450 1.33 -23.74 -56.17
CA ARG A 450 1.64 -25.17 -56.42
C ARG A 450 3.14 -25.54 -56.51
N SER A 451 3.53 -26.45 -55.62
CA SER A 451 4.76 -27.29 -55.56
C SER A 451 6.15 -26.62 -55.62
N CYS A 452 7.09 -27.18 -54.86
CA CYS A 452 8.51 -26.88 -55.04
C CYS A 452 8.96 -27.39 -56.42
N LYS A 453 9.29 -26.48 -57.35
CA LYS A 453 9.74 -26.84 -58.72
C LYS A 453 10.88 -27.87 -58.80
N THR A 454 11.69 -28.01 -57.74
CA THR A 454 12.83 -28.93 -57.73
C THR A 454 12.48 -30.35 -57.27
N CYS A 455 11.55 -30.50 -56.32
CA CYS A 455 11.21 -31.81 -55.73
C CYS A 455 9.72 -32.14 -55.77
N GLY A 456 8.89 -31.31 -56.39
CA GLY A 456 7.44 -31.50 -56.48
C GLY A 456 6.67 -31.31 -55.16
N TYR A 457 7.34 -31.15 -54.02
CA TYR A 457 6.68 -31.08 -52.72
C TYR A 457 5.62 -29.97 -52.64
N VAL A 458 4.38 -30.35 -52.34
CA VAL A 458 3.26 -29.45 -52.07
C VAL A 458 3.03 -29.44 -50.56
N ARG A 459 3.14 -28.28 -49.91
CA ARG A 459 2.78 -28.17 -48.50
C ARG A 459 1.25 -28.32 -48.40
N PRO A 460 0.73 -29.21 -47.53
CA PRO A 460 -0.70 -29.22 -47.22
C PRO A 460 -1.11 -27.82 -46.76
N LYS A 461 -2.27 -27.32 -47.21
CA LYS A 461 -2.85 -26.09 -46.65
C LYS A 461 -3.01 -26.33 -45.15
N THR A 462 -2.23 -25.66 -44.33
CA THR A 462 -2.52 -25.54 -42.90
C THR A 462 -3.88 -24.85 -42.79
N PRO A 463 -4.88 -25.44 -42.13
CA PRO A 463 -6.15 -24.78 -41.90
C PRO A 463 -5.86 -23.44 -41.23
N GLU A 464 -6.40 -22.36 -41.81
CA GLU A 464 -6.34 -21.03 -41.20
C GLU A 464 -6.97 -21.17 -39.81
N LEU A 465 -6.19 -20.90 -38.76
CA LEU A 465 -6.76 -20.66 -37.44
C LEU A 465 -7.70 -19.47 -37.61
N GLN A 466 -9.00 -19.71 -37.45
CA GLN A 466 -9.99 -18.64 -37.42
C GLN A 466 -9.65 -17.76 -36.21
N ASP A 467 -9.18 -16.55 -36.48
CA ASP A 467 -9.02 -15.51 -35.48
C ASP A 467 -10.41 -15.21 -34.90
N SER A 468 -10.66 -15.68 -33.69
CA SER A 468 -11.90 -15.48 -32.95
C SER A 468 -11.88 -14.09 -32.29
N ASP A 469 -12.08 -13.05 -33.09
CA ASP A 469 -12.42 -11.71 -32.63
C ASP A 469 -13.62 -11.23 -33.46
N SER A 470 -14.83 -11.48 -32.94
CA SER A 470 -16.06 -10.89 -33.48
C SER A 470 -17.05 -10.59 -32.36
N ASP A 471 -17.30 -9.28 -32.22
CA ASP A 471 -18.57 -8.61 -31.95
C ASP A 471 -19.18 -8.65 -30.54
N MET A 472 -18.93 -7.57 -29.80
CA MET A 472 -19.81 -7.00 -28.77
C MET A 472 -20.11 -5.54 -29.12
N THR A 473 -21.11 -5.32 -29.97
CA THR A 473 -21.83 -4.04 -30.08
C THR A 473 -23.33 -4.35 -30.10
N GLY A 474 -23.95 -4.32 -28.92
CA GLY A 474 -25.41 -4.37 -28.77
C GLY A 474 -25.95 -2.95 -28.61
N SER A 475 -26.66 -2.49 -29.64
CA SER A 475 -27.47 -1.27 -29.64
C SER A 475 -28.72 -1.45 -28.78
N SER A 476 -29.02 -0.45 -27.95
CA SER A 476 -30.31 -0.29 -27.27
C SER A 476 -31.11 0.84 -27.94
N GLU A 477 -32.23 0.47 -28.56
CA GLU A 477 -33.35 1.37 -28.87
C GLU A 477 -34.62 0.82 -28.21
N SER A 478 -35.20 1.66 -27.34
CA SER A 478 -36.61 2.01 -27.20
C SER A 478 -37.67 0.94 -26.90
N GLY A 479 -38.24 1.05 -25.70
CA GLY A 479 -39.58 0.60 -25.31
C GLY A 479 -39.99 1.32 -24.04
#